data_AF-A0A8J8B9U9-F1
#
_entry.id   AF-A0A8J8B9U9-F1
#
_cell.length_a   1.000
_cell.length_b   1.000
_cell.length_c   1.000
_cell.angle_alpha   90.00
_cell.angle_beta   90.00
_cell.angle_gamma   90.00
#
_symmetry.space_group_name_H-M   'P 1'
#
loop_
_entity.id
_entity.type
_entity.pdbx_description
1 polymer ?
#
loop_
_entity_poly.entity_id
_entity_poly.type
_entity_poly.pdbx_seq_one_letter_code
_entity_poly.pdbx_strand_id
1 'polypeptide(L)' 'MVRLAIGPTISDRIVALNTLSTQAALAVLFFAAFADRTIYLDVALWLASFSYLGAIVWARYLERGLL' A
#
# COMPACT_ATOMS: atom_id res chain seq x y z
N MET A 1 -7.75 -3.93 -7.88
CA MET A 1 -7.39 -3.73 -9.31
C MET A 1 -8.42 -2.90 -10.06
N VAL A 2 -9.69 -3.33 -10.20
CA VAL A 2 -10.73 -2.59 -10.98
C VAL A 2 -10.89 -1.12 -10.54
N ARG A 3 -10.96 -0.87 -9.22
CA ARG A 3 -11.07 0.49 -8.65
C ARG A 3 -9.83 1.38 -8.86
N LEU A 4 -8.64 0.80 -9.01
CA LEU A 4 -7.43 1.59 -9.32
C LEU A 4 -7.47 2.13 -10.76
N ALA A 5 -8.00 1.32 -11.70
CA ALA A 5 -8.05 1.66 -13.12
C ALA A 5 -9.22 2.59 -13.48
N ILE A 6 -10.39 2.37 -12.87
CA ILE A 6 -11.66 3.04 -13.25
C ILE A 6 -12.10 4.09 -12.22
N GLY A 7 -11.35 4.25 -11.11
CA GLY A 7 -11.68 5.20 -10.05
C GLY A 7 -11.92 6.62 -10.61
N PRO A 8 -13.11 7.22 -10.38
CA PRO A 8 -13.49 8.52 -10.95
C PRO A 8 -12.77 9.69 -10.25
N THR A 9 -12.37 9.52 -8.99
CA THR A 9 -11.63 10.51 -8.22
C THR A 9 -10.20 10.06 -7.96
N ILE A 10 -9.27 11.03 -7.90
CA ILE A 10 -7.86 10.79 -7.56
C ILE A 10 -7.75 10.13 -6.17
N SER A 11 -8.60 10.54 -5.23
CA SER A 11 -8.68 9.96 -3.89
C SER A 11 -9.05 8.47 -3.90
N ASP A 12 -10.04 8.03 -4.70
CA ASP A 12 -10.40 6.60 -4.77
C ASP A 12 -9.25 5.75 -5.35
N ARG A 13 -8.49 6.31 -6.30
CA ARG A 13 -7.28 5.64 -6.84
C ARG A 13 -6.18 5.49 -5.80
N ILE A 14 -5.94 6.51 -4.98
CA ILE A 14 -4.95 6.46 -3.88
C ILE A 14 -5.35 5.40 -2.84
N VAL A 15 -6.62 5.36 -2.45
CA VAL A 15 -7.13 4.35 -1.50
C VAL A 15 -7.05 2.94 -2.10
N ALA A 16 -7.37 2.79 -3.39
CA ALA A 16 -7.26 1.51 -4.09
C ALA A 16 -5.80 1.04 -4.18
N LEU A 17 -4.85 1.95 -4.42
CA LEU A 17 -3.42 1.65 -4.43
C LEU A 17 -2.93 1.21 -3.04
N ASN A 18 -3.29 1.94 -1.99
CA ASN A 18 -2.91 1.57 -0.62
C ASN A 18 -3.46 0.18 -0.24
N THR A 19 -4.70 -0.12 -0.61
CA THR A 19 -5.30 -1.44 -0.35
C THR A 19 -4.54 -2.55 -1.07
N LEU A 20 -4.15 -2.32 -2.32
CA LEU A 20 -3.38 -3.29 -3.11
C LEU A 20 -2.01 -3.56 -2.49
N SER A 21 -1.30 -2.51 -2.09
CA SER A 21 -0.01 -2.62 -1.42
C SER A 21 -0.12 -3.36 -0.08
N THR A 22 -1.18 -3.12 0.70
CA THR A 22 -1.44 -3.88 1.93
C THR A 22 -1.69 -5.37 1.63
N GLN A 23 -2.44 -5.71 0.57
CA GLN A 23 -2.61 -7.10 0.16
C GLN A 23 -1.28 -7.74 -0.26
N ALA A 24 -0.42 -6.99 -0.95
CA ALA A 24 0.92 -7.48 -1.30
C ALA A 24 1.79 -7.71 -0.06
N ALA A 25 1.76 -6.81 0.92
CA ALA A 25 2.47 -6.99 2.18
C ALA A 25 1.98 -8.22 2.96
N LEU A 26 0.67 -8.45 3.00
CA LEU A 26 0.10 -9.66 3.60
C LEU A 26 0.56 -10.93 2.87
N ALA A 27 0.62 -10.92 1.54
CA ALA A 27 1.12 -12.06 0.78
C ALA A 27 2.58 -12.38 1.12
N VAL A 28 3.44 -11.35 1.23
CA VAL A 28 4.85 -11.52 1.64
C VAL A 28 4.94 -12.00 3.10
N LEU A 29 4.08 -11.51 3.98
CA LEU A 29 4.02 -11.95 5.37
C LEU A 29 3.66 -13.45 5.49
N PHE A 30 2.64 -13.91 4.76
CA PHE A 30 2.28 -15.33 4.72
C PHE A 30 3.39 -16.18 4.11
N PHE A 31 4.05 -15.67 3.08
CA PHE A 31 5.21 -16.33 2.48
C PHE A 31 6.37 -16.45 3.48
N ALA A 32 6.64 -15.40 4.26
CA ALA A 32 7.66 -15.41 5.31
C ALA A 32 7.37 -16.48 6.37
N ALA A 33 6.10 -16.62 6.78
CA ALA A 33 5.66 -17.65 7.71
C ALA A 33 5.81 -19.06 7.14
N PHE A 34 5.53 -19.25 5.85
CA PHE A 34 5.72 -20.54 5.18
C PHE A 34 7.20 -20.90 4.99
N ALA A 35 8.05 -19.91 4.69
CA ALA A 35 9.47 -20.11 4.44
C ALA A 35 10.32 -20.28 5.72
N ASP A 36 9.74 -20.04 6.91
CA ASP A 36 10.42 -20.08 8.22
C ASP A 36 11.71 -19.24 8.25
N ARG A 37 11.68 -18.10 7.54
CA ARG A 37 12.80 -17.18 7.40
C ARG A 37 12.36 -15.78 7.76
N THR A 38 12.82 -15.32 8.91
CA THR A 38 12.54 -13.98 9.46
C THR A 38 13.00 -12.83 8.56
N ILE A 39 13.92 -13.07 7.61
CA ILE A 39 14.38 -12.06 6.65
C ILE A 39 13.21 -11.52 5.81
N TYR A 40 12.26 -12.38 5.42
CA TYR A 40 11.09 -11.95 4.66
C TYR A 40 10.08 -11.14 5.49
N LEU A 41 10.11 -11.30 6.82
CA LEU A 41 9.27 -10.53 7.73
C LEU A 41 9.67 -9.05 7.71
N ASP A 42 10.97 -8.76 7.65
CA ASP A 42 11.49 -7.40 7.56
C ASP A 42 11.08 -6.72 6.25
N VAL A 43 11.12 -7.45 5.13
CA VAL A 43 10.64 -6.97 3.82
C VAL A 43 9.14 -6.67 3.85
N ALA A 44 8.33 -7.53 4.47
CA ALA A 44 6.89 -7.29 4.62
C ALA A 44 6.59 -6.04 5.47
N LEU A 45 7.34 -5.86 6.56
CA LEU A 45 7.25 -4.69 7.44
C LEU A 45 7.62 -3.41 6.71
N TRP A 46 8.70 -3.42 5.93
CA TRP A 46 9.09 -2.30 5.07
C TRP A 46 7.98 -1.98 4.06
N LEU A 47 7.51 -2.96 3.30
CA LEU A 47 6.49 -2.76 2.27
C LEU A 47 5.20 -2.14 2.84
N ALA A 48 4.74 -2.64 3.99
CA ALA A 48 3.56 -2.11 4.67
C ALA A 48 3.78 -0.65 5.15
N SER A 49 4.93 -0.37 5.76
CA SER A 49 5.25 0.95 6.32
C SER A 49 5.34 2.02 5.23
N PHE A 50 6.05 1.72 4.13
CA PHE A 50 6.21 2.66 3.02
C PHE A 50 4.91 2.89 2.25
N SER A 51 4.06 1.87 2.10
CA SER A 51 2.73 2.04 1.50
C SER A 51 1.88 3.05 2.27
N TYR A 52 1.86 2.92 3.60
CA TYR A 52 1.07 3.79 4.46
C TYR A 52 1.61 5.24 4.46
N LEU A 53 2.93 5.40 4.52
CA LEU A 53 3.57 6.71 4.37
C LEU A 53 3.24 7.36 3.03
N GLY A 54 3.29 6.60 1.93
CA GLY A 54 2.91 7.07 0.62
C GLY A 54 1.47 7.59 0.59
N ALA A 55 0.53 6.85 1.19
CA ALA A 55 -0.87 7.26 1.27
C ALA A 55 -1.05 8.59 2.06
N ILE A 56 -0.32 8.77 3.17
CA ILE A 56 -0.34 10.02 3.95
C ILE A 56 0.20 11.20 3.13
N VAL A 57 1.32 11.00 2.42
CA VAL A 57 1.91 12.05 1.57
C VAL A 57 0.90 12.47 0.50
N TRP A 58 0.25 11.52 -0.17
CA TRP A 58 -0.77 11.81 -1.17
C TRP A 58 -2.00 12.51 -0.58
N ALA A 59 -2.48 12.06 0.59
CA ALA A 59 -3.59 12.70 1.28
C ALA A 59 -3.27 14.16 1.62
N ARG A 60 -2.08 14.41 2.17
CA ARG A 60 -1.63 15.77 2.52
C ARG A 60 -1.39 16.65 1.30
N TYR A 61 -1.03 16.06 0.16
CA TYR A 61 -0.89 16.77 -1.11
C TYR A 61 -2.25 17.20 -1.68
N LEU A 62 -3.26 16.32 -1.60
CA LEU A 62 -4.64 16.65 -1.97
C LEU A 62 -5.24 17.73 -1.06
N GLU A 63 -5.03 17.61 0.25
CA GLU A 63 -5.61 18.51 1.26
C GLU A 63 -5.07 19.94 1.14
N ARG A 64 -3.84 20.11 0.63
CA ARG A 64 -3.24 21.43 0.36
C ARG A 64 -3.74 22.08 -0.95
N GLY A 65 -4.64 21.44 -1.69
CA GLY A 65 -5.22 21.99 -2.92
C GLY A 65 -4.21 22.21 -4.05
N LEU A 66 -3.11 21.44 -4.06
CA LEU A 66 -2.08 21.50 -5.11
C LEU A 66 -2.48 20.73 -6.40
N LEU A 67 -3.77 20.40 -6.54
CA LEU A 67 -4.39 19.75 -7.69
C LEU A 67 -5.78 20.35 -7.94
#